data_AF-A0A7V8U8W0-F1
#
_entry.id   AF-A0A7V8U8W0-F1
#
_cell.length_a   1.000
_cell.length_b   1.000
_cell.length_c   1.000
_cell.angle_alpha   90.00
_cell.angle_beta   90.00
_cell.angle_gamma   90.00
#
_symmetry.space_group_name_H-M   'P 1'
#
loop_
_entity.id
_entity.type
_entity.pdbx_description
1 polymer ?
#
loop_
_entity_poly.entity_id
_entity_poly.type
_entity_poly.pdbx_seq_one_letter_code
_entity_poly.pdbx_strand_id
1 'polypeptide(L)'
;MAALNLLEPCAPAHQRWDAIHHPQTRIVIDEDAVLLPRGDIEPLLDIAPFGYRAAGRPDALLADLPALPDSIARCIEDLASRFASLMQCETVRVRLEGVTGNACRKVHADYTDLRLICTLAGPGTDYTLEDDPDGPLQRIPAGLVALFKGHEFGAGHKPCLHRSPPIEDSGERRLVLVIDTPARHGAG
;
A
#
# COMPACT_ATOMS: atom_id res chain seq x y z
N MET A 1 -17.70 16.57 39.90
CA MET A 1 -17.01 15.29 39.61
C MET A 1 -16.49 15.35 38.20
N ALA A 2 -15.21 15.70 38.04
CA ALA A 2 -14.54 15.68 36.74
C ALA A 2 -13.98 14.27 36.52
N ALA A 3 -14.46 13.59 35.49
CA ALA A 3 -13.87 12.34 35.06
C ALA A 3 -12.51 12.66 34.44
N LEU A 4 -11.43 12.21 35.08
CA LEU A 4 -10.13 12.16 34.45
C LEU A 4 -10.24 11.17 33.28
N ASN A 5 -10.28 11.69 32.05
CA ASN A 5 -9.92 10.90 30.88
C ASN A 5 -8.43 10.60 31.00
N LEU A 6 -8.11 9.44 31.57
CA LEU A 6 -6.81 8.82 31.38
C LEU A 6 -6.70 8.51 29.89
N LEU A 7 -5.91 9.32 29.18
CA LEU A 7 -5.44 9.00 27.84
C LEU A 7 -4.61 7.72 27.99
N GLU A 8 -5.20 6.59 27.59
CA GLU A 8 -4.44 5.37 27.35
C GLU A 8 -3.26 5.72 26.43
N PRO A 9 -2.03 5.26 26.73
CA PRO A 9 -0.88 5.54 25.89
C PRO A 9 -1.17 5.01 24.49
N CYS A 10 -1.11 5.91 23.50
CA CYS A 10 -1.19 5.57 22.09
C CYS A 10 -0.22 4.41 21.84
N ALA A 11 -0.78 3.25 21.50
CA ALA A 11 -0.01 2.08 21.09
C ALA A 11 1.07 2.53 20.09
N PRO A 12 2.35 2.22 20.33
CA PRO A 12 3.41 2.61 19.40
C PRO A 12 3.06 2.10 17.99
N ALA A 13 3.32 2.91 16.96
CA ALA A 13 2.84 2.73 15.59
C ALA A 13 3.02 1.31 14.98
N HIS A 14 3.94 0.50 15.50
CA HIS A 14 4.10 -0.91 15.11
C HIS A 14 2.90 -1.82 15.48
N GLN A 15 2.11 -1.50 16.50
CA GLN A 15 0.95 -2.31 16.91
C GLN A 15 -0.28 -2.14 16.00
N ARG A 16 -0.30 -1.12 15.13
CA ARG A 16 -1.49 -0.80 14.31
C ARG A 16 -1.63 -1.75 13.12
N TRP A 17 -0.53 -2.15 12.51
CA TRP A 17 -0.56 -3.03 11.34
C TRP A 17 -0.88 -4.47 11.73
N ASP A 18 -0.52 -4.91 12.94
CA ASP A 18 -0.80 -6.25 13.46
C ASP A 18 -2.28 -6.62 13.45
N ALA A 19 -3.18 -5.62 13.52
CA ALA A 19 -4.61 -5.81 13.40
C ALA A 19 -5.02 -6.53 12.10
N ILE A 20 -4.18 -6.47 11.05
CA ILE A 20 -4.39 -7.19 9.80
C ILE A 20 -4.43 -8.70 10.02
N HIS A 21 -3.76 -9.26 11.02
CA HIS A 21 -3.77 -10.70 11.27
C HIS A 21 -5.11 -11.21 11.81
N HIS A 22 -5.97 -10.33 12.35
CA HIS A 22 -7.29 -10.74 12.79
C HIS A 22 -8.15 -11.23 11.60
N PRO A 23 -8.82 -12.40 11.67
CA PRO A 23 -9.48 -13.00 10.50
C PRO A 23 -10.55 -12.11 9.82
N GLN A 24 -11.23 -11.27 10.60
CA GLN A 24 -12.27 -10.37 10.11
C GLN A 24 -11.73 -9.04 9.55
N THR A 25 -10.49 -8.68 9.86
CA THR A 25 -9.87 -7.47 9.33
C THR A 25 -9.45 -7.73 7.89
N ARG A 26 -10.07 -7.07 6.91
CA ARG A 26 -9.72 -7.23 5.49
C ARG A 26 -8.66 -6.23 5.03
N ILE A 27 -8.68 -5.07 5.65
CA ILE A 27 -7.80 -3.93 5.36
C ILE A 27 -7.40 -3.25 6.66
N VAL A 28 -6.17 -2.76 6.73
CA VAL A 28 -5.73 -1.77 7.73
C VAL A 28 -5.29 -0.53 6.96
N ILE A 29 -5.77 0.64 7.37
CA ILE A 29 -5.32 1.93 6.85
C ILE A 29 -4.59 2.62 8.00
N ASP A 30 -3.31 2.94 7.78
CA ASP A 30 -2.53 3.73 8.72
C ASP A 30 -3.01 5.18 8.68
N GLU A 31 -3.25 5.75 9.86
CA GLU A 31 -3.65 7.14 10.01
C GLU A 31 -2.47 8.11 9.82
N ASP A 32 -1.24 7.61 9.97
CA ASP A 32 -0.04 8.41 9.76
C ASP A 32 0.30 8.49 8.26
N ALA A 33 0.00 9.64 7.67
CA ALA A 33 0.27 9.89 6.27
C ALA A 33 1.78 9.98 5.98
N VAL A 34 2.20 9.35 4.89
CA VAL A 34 3.48 9.61 4.24
C VAL A 34 3.44 11.01 3.64
N LEU A 35 4.28 11.89 4.16
CA LEU A 35 4.44 13.26 3.67
C LEU A 35 5.78 13.39 2.95
N LEU A 36 5.72 13.77 1.68
CA LEU A 36 6.88 13.91 0.81
C LEU A 36 6.95 15.32 0.22
N PRO A 37 8.16 15.88 0.01
CA PRO A 37 8.30 17.17 -0.64
C PRO A 37 7.70 17.16 -2.05
N ARG A 38 6.92 18.19 -2.38
CA ARG A 38 6.31 18.34 -3.71
C ARG A 38 7.36 18.28 -4.83
N GLY A 39 8.52 18.92 -4.62
CA GLY A 39 9.62 18.93 -5.57
C GLY A 39 10.25 17.56 -5.85
N ASP A 40 10.03 16.57 -4.97
CA ASP A 40 10.50 15.19 -5.16
C ASP A 40 9.43 14.33 -5.88
N ILE A 41 8.16 14.69 -5.74
CA ILE A 41 7.03 13.99 -6.40
C ILE A 41 6.83 14.46 -7.83
N GLU A 42 6.85 15.76 -8.09
CA GLU A 42 6.48 16.34 -9.39
C GLU A 42 7.32 15.81 -10.56
N PRO A 43 8.66 15.69 -10.46
CA PRO A 43 9.46 15.13 -11.54
C PRO A 43 9.07 13.69 -11.90
N LEU A 44 8.65 12.89 -10.92
CA LEU A 44 8.18 11.52 -11.15
C LEU A 44 6.80 11.53 -11.85
N LEU A 45 5.89 12.42 -11.46
CA LEU A 45 4.61 12.57 -12.17
C LEU A 45 4.80 13.06 -13.61
N ASP A 46 5.81 13.87 -13.89
CA ASP A 46 6.10 14.40 -15.24
C ASP A 46 6.62 13.35 -16.22
N ILE A 47 7.26 12.29 -15.71
CA ILE A 47 7.72 11.17 -16.54
C ILE A 47 6.72 10.01 -16.60
N ALA A 48 5.53 10.15 -15.99
CA ALA A 48 4.50 9.13 -16.08
C ALA A 48 4.00 8.97 -17.53
N PRO A 49 3.71 7.74 -18.01
CA PRO A 49 3.67 6.50 -17.25
C PRO A 49 5.03 5.80 -17.11
N PHE A 50 5.28 5.19 -15.96
CA PHE A 50 6.44 4.33 -15.72
C PHE A 50 6.11 3.25 -14.67
N GLY A 51 6.94 2.20 -14.61
CA GLY A 51 6.85 1.19 -13.56
C GLY A 51 8.24 0.66 -13.18
N TYR A 52 8.75 1.11 -12.04
CA TYR A 52 10.01 0.62 -11.47
C TYR A 52 9.73 -0.53 -10.53
N ARG A 53 10.55 -1.58 -10.58
CA ARG A 53 10.35 -2.80 -9.81
C ARG A 53 11.68 -3.26 -9.24
N ALA A 54 11.66 -3.66 -7.98
CA ALA A 54 12.80 -4.28 -7.29
C ALA A 54 12.30 -5.43 -6.42
N ALA A 55 13.16 -6.40 -6.16
CA ALA A 55 12.87 -7.50 -5.25
C ALA A 55 14.12 -7.87 -4.48
N GLY A 56 14.02 -7.98 -3.16
CA GLY A 56 15.19 -8.24 -2.32
C GLY A 56 14.94 -7.90 -0.86
N ARG A 57 16.02 -7.92 -0.08
CA ARG A 57 15.99 -7.48 1.32
C ARG A 57 15.76 -5.97 1.37
N PRO A 58 14.97 -5.44 2.34
CA PRO A 58 14.66 -4.01 2.41
C PRO A 58 15.88 -3.08 2.32
N ASP A 59 16.98 -3.44 3.00
CA ASP A 59 18.25 -2.70 3.03
C ASP A 59 19.05 -2.73 1.72
N ALA A 60 18.64 -3.55 0.75
CA ALA A 60 19.30 -3.71 -0.55
C ALA A 60 18.40 -3.34 -1.74
N LEU A 61 17.10 -3.09 -1.52
CA LEU A 61 16.11 -2.83 -2.59
C LEU A 61 16.51 -1.67 -3.50
N LEU A 62 17.05 -0.60 -2.92
CA LEU A 62 17.33 0.64 -3.64
C LEU A 62 18.42 0.47 -4.70
N ALA A 63 19.28 -0.55 -4.59
CA ALA A 63 20.34 -0.82 -5.56
C ALA A 63 19.79 -1.22 -6.94
N ASP A 64 18.59 -1.81 -6.99
CA ASP A 64 17.94 -2.27 -8.22
C ASP A 64 16.91 -1.26 -8.77
N LEU A 65 16.72 -0.12 -8.08
CA LEU A 65 15.86 0.97 -8.53
C LEU A 65 16.69 2.05 -9.24
N PRO A 66 16.09 2.84 -10.15
CA PRO A 66 16.76 4.03 -10.67
C PRO A 66 17.06 5.03 -9.55
N ALA A 67 17.91 6.01 -9.83
CA ALA A 67 18.13 7.11 -8.89
C ALA A 67 16.81 7.83 -8.60
N LEU A 68 16.38 7.79 -7.33
CA LEU A 68 15.18 8.44 -6.83
C LEU A 68 15.58 9.58 -5.87
N PRO A 69 14.72 10.59 -5.67
CA PRO A 69 14.92 11.54 -4.59
C PRO A 69 15.04 10.84 -3.23
N ASP A 70 15.92 11.33 -2.37
CA ASP A 70 16.23 10.72 -1.06
C ASP A 70 14.98 10.47 -0.20
N SER A 71 14.00 11.38 -0.25
CA SER A 71 12.75 11.24 0.50
C SER A 71 11.91 10.04 0.04
N ILE A 72 11.84 9.80 -1.28
CA ILE A 72 11.16 8.66 -1.89
C ILE A 72 11.90 7.36 -1.56
N ALA A 73 13.23 7.37 -1.71
CA ALA A 73 14.07 6.21 -1.41
C ALA A 73 13.93 5.76 0.05
N ARG A 74 14.02 6.69 1.01
CA ARG A 74 13.82 6.42 2.44
C ARG A 74 12.40 5.93 2.75
N CYS A 75 11.39 6.50 2.11
CA CYS A 75 10.01 6.05 2.25
C CYS A 75 9.84 4.59 1.80
N ILE A 76 10.42 4.23 0.64
CA ILE A 76 10.40 2.85 0.14
C ILE A 76 11.07 1.89 1.13
N GLU A 77 12.27 2.24 1.60
CA GLU A 77 13.04 1.40 2.53
C GLU A 77 12.33 1.22 3.88
N ASP A 78 11.77 2.29 4.46
CA ASP A 78 11.02 2.25 5.72
C ASP A 78 9.75 1.38 5.60
N LEU A 79 8.93 1.62 4.58
CA LEU A 79 7.71 0.84 4.39
C LEU A 79 8.00 -0.62 4.04
N ALA A 80 9.04 -0.88 3.24
CA ALA A 80 9.50 -2.24 2.95
C ALA A 80 9.98 -2.96 4.21
N SER A 81 10.73 -2.28 5.07
CA SER A 81 11.24 -2.85 6.32
C SER A 81 10.12 -3.19 7.30
N ARG A 82 9.14 -2.30 7.45
CA ARG A 82 7.94 -2.53 8.27
C ARG A 82 7.10 -3.67 7.73
N PHE A 83 6.86 -3.69 6.41
CA PHE A 83 6.09 -4.74 5.75
C PHE A 83 6.78 -6.11 5.89
N ALA A 84 8.09 -6.17 5.66
CA ALA A 84 8.88 -7.39 5.83
C ALA A 84 8.83 -7.92 7.27
N SER A 85 8.91 -7.02 8.24
CA SER A 85 8.79 -7.36 9.67
C SER A 85 7.41 -7.91 10.01
N LEU A 86 6.34 -7.26 9.54
CA LEU A 86 4.94 -7.69 9.72
C LEU A 86 4.70 -9.08 9.11
N MET A 87 5.16 -9.29 7.87
CA MET A 87 4.97 -10.55 7.14
C MET A 87 6.00 -11.63 7.52
N GLN A 88 6.93 -11.32 8.42
CA GLN A 88 8.03 -12.19 8.84
C GLN A 88 8.80 -12.79 7.66
N CYS A 89 9.09 -11.97 6.64
CA CYS A 89 9.82 -12.39 5.44
C CYS A 89 11.15 -11.64 5.29
N GLU A 90 12.15 -12.31 4.74
CA GLU A 90 13.48 -11.71 4.55
C GLU A 90 13.54 -10.76 3.35
N THR A 91 12.71 -11.01 2.35
CA THR A 91 12.68 -10.25 1.10
C THR A 91 11.26 -9.80 0.78
N VAL A 92 11.14 -8.72 0.00
CA VAL A 92 9.87 -8.18 -0.49
C VAL A 92 9.99 -7.85 -1.97
N ARG A 93 8.85 -7.58 -2.62
CA ARG A 93 8.80 -7.01 -3.97
C ARG A 93 8.20 -5.62 -3.90
N VAL A 94 8.88 -4.64 -4.46
CA VAL A 94 8.44 -3.25 -4.53
C VAL A 94 8.10 -2.88 -5.97
N ARG A 95 7.03 -2.11 -6.14
CA ARG A 95 6.72 -1.40 -7.39
C ARG A 95 6.47 0.07 -7.10
N LEU A 96 7.16 0.95 -7.81
CA LEU A 96 6.84 2.38 -7.86
C LEU A 96 6.33 2.69 -9.26
N GLU A 97 5.09 3.17 -9.36
CA GLU A 97 4.40 3.32 -10.63
C GLU A 97 3.87 4.75 -10.79
N GLY A 98 4.26 5.40 -11.89
CA GLY A 98 3.60 6.60 -12.40
C GLY A 98 2.46 6.17 -13.32
N VAL A 99 1.22 6.51 -12.97
CA VAL A 99 0.02 6.04 -13.66
C VAL A 99 -0.73 7.22 -14.28
N THR A 100 -1.02 7.12 -15.57
CA THR A 100 -1.81 8.10 -16.34
C THR A 100 -3.11 7.52 -16.90
N GLY A 101 -3.40 6.24 -16.62
CA GLY A 101 -4.50 5.50 -17.22
C GLY A 101 -4.96 4.30 -16.40
N ASN A 102 -5.38 3.25 -17.09
CA ASN A 102 -6.54 2.46 -16.69
C ASN A 102 -6.33 1.06 -16.12
N ALA A 103 -5.14 0.73 -15.63
CA ALA A 103 -4.74 -0.67 -15.48
C ALA A 103 -5.69 -1.54 -14.63
N CYS A 104 -6.47 -0.99 -13.68
CA CYS A 104 -7.36 -1.79 -12.81
C CYS A 104 -8.68 -1.09 -12.43
N ARG A 105 -9.59 -0.85 -13.39
CA ARG A 105 -10.93 -0.27 -13.10
C ARG A 105 -11.91 -1.21 -12.41
N LYS A 106 -11.76 -2.52 -12.56
CA LYS A 106 -12.69 -3.49 -11.98
C LYS A 106 -12.36 -3.69 -10.51
N VAL A 107 -13.39 -3.71 -9.67
CA VAL A 107 -13.26 -4.08 -8.26
C VAL A 107 -12.85 -5.55 -8.20
N HIS A 108 -11.75 -5.81 -7.51
CA HIS A 108 -11.17 -7.14 -7.38
C HIS A 108 -10.41 -7.27 -6.07
N ALA A 109 -10.06 -8.50 -5.73
CA ALA A 109 -9.00 -8.78 -4.77
C ALA A 109 -7.80 -9.37 -5.50
N ASP A 110 -6.62 -9.09 -5.00
CA ASP A 110 -5.38 -9.63 -5.56
C ASP A 110 -5.17 -11.09 -5.19
N TYR A 111 -4.53 -11.83 -6.09
CA TYR A 111 -3.95 -13.15 -5.80
C TYR A 111 -2.57 -12.96 -5.14
N THR A 112 -2.60 -12.47 -3.92
CA THR A 112 -1.45 -12.28 -3.02
C THR A 112 -1.88 -12.69 -1.61
N ASP A 113 -0.94 -12.83 -0.69
CA ASP A 113 -1.27 -12.94 0.74
C ASP A 113 -1.66 -11.56 1.29
N LEU A 114 -0.72 -10.63 1.35
CA LEU A 114 -0.92 -9.26 1.77
C LEU A 114 -0.24 -8.31 0.79
N ARG A 115 -0.91 -7.19 0.50
CA ARG A 115 -0.37 -6.11 -0.33
C ARG A 115 -0.44 -4.79 0.42
N LEU A 116 0.67 -4.08 0.49
CA LEU A 116 0.69 -2.68 0.87
C LEU A 116 0.50 -1.81 -0.38
N ILE A 117 -0.40 -0.83 -0.31
CA ILE A 117 -0.53 0.24 -1.32
C ILE A 117 -0.48 1.59 -0.61
N CYS A 118 0.35 2.49 -1.12
CA CYS A 118 0.35 3.90 -0.74
C CYS A 118 0.31 4.74 -2.03
N THR A 119 -0.76 5.51 -2.22
CA THR A 119 -0.79 6.50 -3.31
C THR A 119 -0.06 7.75 -2.83
N LEU A 120 1.18 7.95 -3.26
CA LEU A 120 2.03 9.07 -2.85
C LEU A 120 1.55 10.41 -3.43
N ALA A 121 0.89 10.39 -4.59
CA ALA A 121 0.26 11.55 -5.19
C ALA A 121 -0.88 11.17 -6.15
N GLY A 122 -1.85 12.08 -6.32
CA GLY A 122 -3.04 11.89 -7.15
C GLY A 122 -4.18 11.15 -6.43
N PRO A 123 -5.28 10.80 -7.14
CA PRO A 123 -6.42 10.09 -6.56
C PRO A 123 -6.01 8.76 -5.91
N GLY A 124 -6.41 8.49 -4.67
CA GLY A 124 -6.05 7.23 -4.02
C GLY A 124 -6.89 6.02 -4.44
N THR A 125 -6.46 4.84 -3.99
CA THR A 125 -7.13 3.56 -4.27
C THR A 125 -8.53 3.53 -3.67
N ASP A 126 -9.49 3.02 -4.44
CA ASP A 126 -10.85 2.80 -3.95
C ASP A 126 -10.98 1.37 -3.40
N TYR A 127 -11.71 1.20 -2.31
CA TYR A 127 -11.95 -0.09 -1.67
C TYR A 127 -13.38 -0.21 -1.17
N THR A 128 -13.80 -1.45 -0.88
CA THR A 128 -15.03 -1.72 -0.14
C THR A 128 -14.81 -2.80 0.92
N LEU A 129 -15.57 -2.70 2.01
CA LEU A 129 -15.63 -3.72 3.05
C LEU A 129 -16.77 -4.72 2.81
N GLU A 130 -17.63 -4.43 1.83
CA GLU A 130 -18.71 -5.31 1.42
C GLU A 130 -18.17 -6.54 0.66
N ASP A 131 -19.01 -7.56 0.57
CA ASP A 131 -18.72 -8.75 -0.25
C ASP A 131 -19.07 -8.54 -1.73
N ASP A 132 -19.79 -7.47 -2.05
CA ASP A 132 -20.27 -7.14 -3.39
C ASP A 132 -19.28 -6.20 -4.11
N PRO A 133 -18.73 -6.58 -5.28
CA PRO A 133 -17.89 -5.69 -6.08
C PRO A 133 -18.62 -4.44 -6.59
N ASP A 134 -19.95 -4.44 -6.63
CA ASP A 134 -20.79 -3.29 -6.99
C ASP A 134 -21.23 -2.47 -5.76
N GLY A 135 -20.75 -2.83 -4.57
CA GLY A 135 -21.01 -2.13 -3.33
C GLY A 135 -20.42 -0.70 -3.27
N PRO A 136 -20.81 0.08 -2.25
CA PRO A 136 -20.29 1.44 -2.06
C PRO A 136 -18.77 1.41 -1.90
N LEU A 137 -18.11 2.28 -2.66
CA LEU A 137 -16.65 2.45 -2.64
C LEU A 137 -16.26 3.61 -1.74
N GLN A 138 -15.18 3.41 -1.00
CA GLN A 138 -14.49 4.43 -0.24
C GLN A 138 -13.12 4.67 -0.85
N ARG A 139 -12.69 5.94 -0.91
CA ARG A 139 -11.37 6.31 -1.41
C ARG A 139 -10.40 6.50 -0.26
N ILE A 140 -9.24 5.86 -0.36
CA ILE A 140 -8.13 6.11 0.56
C ILE A 140 -7.49 7.45 0.18
N PRO A 141 -7.32 8.40 1.11
CA PRO A 141 -6.58 9.64 0.83
C PRO A 141 -5.14 9.37 0.40
N ALA A 142 -4.59 10.23 -0.46
CA ALA A 142 -3.16 10.17 -0.81
C ALA A 142 -2.28 10.33 0.44
N GLY A 143 -1.14 9.64 0.44
CA GLY A 143 -0.21 9.57 1.56
C GLY A 143 -0.56 8.50 2.60
N LEU A 144 -1.82 8.06 2.73
CA LEU A 144 -2.14 6.99 3.68
C LEU A 144 -1.63 5.64 3.17
N VAL A 145 -1.11 4.83 4.09
CA VAL A 145 -0.63 3.48 3.83
C VAL A 145 -1.77 2.51 4.11
N ALA A 146 -2.06 1.62 3.17
CA ALA A 146 -3.11 0.61 3.34
C ALA A 146 -2.60 -0.79 3.06
N LEU A 147 -2.91 -1.72 3.97
CA LEU A 147 -2.61 -3.15 3.88
C LEU A 147 -3.87 -3.89 3.46
N PHE A 148 -3.87 -4.54 2.31
CA PHE A 148 -4.99 -5.28 1.74
C PHE A 148 -4.73 -6.78 1.83
N LYS A 149 -5.65 -7.52 2.46
CA LYS A 149 -5.65 -8.99 2.32
C LYS A 149 -6.00 -9.38 0.90
N GLY A 150 -5.13 -10.16 0.27
CA GLY A 150 -5.45 -10.85 -0.97
C GLY A 150 -6.11 -12.20 -0.72
N HIS A 151 -6.38 -12.93 -1.80
CA HIS A 151 -6.98 -14.25 -1.77
C HIS A 151 -6.15 -15.29 -1.00
N GLU A 152 -4.83 -15.11 -0.90
CA GLU A 152 -3.89 -16.11 -0.38
C GLU A 152 -3.42 -15.82 1.06
N PHE A 153 -4.06 -14.89 1.78
CA PHE A 153 -3.62 -14.49 3.13
C PHE A 153 -3.57 -15.65 4.14
N GLY A 154 -4.52 -16.58 4.06
CA GLY A 154 -4.62 -17.72 4.96
C GLY A 154 -5.98 -18.42 4.88
N ALA A 155 -6.28 -19.29 5.84
CA ALA A 155 -7.60 -19.90 5.96
C ALA A 155 -8.55 -19.04 6.81
N GLY A 156 -9.82 -18.98 6.44
CA GLY A 156 -10.87 -18.35 7.26
C GLY A 156 -10.94 -16.83 7.21
N HIS A 157 -10.23 -16.17 6.30
CA HIS A 157 -10.38 -14.73 6.04
C HIS A 157 -11.23 -14.46 4.80
N LYS A 158 -11.60 -13.19 4.62
CA LYS A 158 -12.10 -12.67 3.34
C LYS A 158 -11.10 -11.63 2.81
N PRO A 159 -10.85 -11.58 1.50
CA PRO A 159 -9.96 -10.59 0.93
C PRO A 159 -10.59 -9.19 0.93
N CYS A 160 -9.78 -8.14 0.79
CA CYS A 160 -10.26 -6.79 0.58
C CYS A 160 -10.46 -6.51 -0.91
N LEU A 161 -11.69 -6.16 -1.26
CA LEU A 161 -12.05 -5.73 -2.61
C LEU A 161 -11.61 -4.27 -2.82
N HIS A 162 -10.89 -4.03 -3.91
CA HIS A 162 -10.38 -2.71 -4.25
C HIS A 162 -10.19 -2.54 -5.76
N ARG A 163 -9.95 -1.31 -6.18
CA ARG A 163 -9.66 -0.95 -7.57
C ARG A 163 -8.84 0.33 -7.64
N SER A 164 -8.21 0.55 -8.78
CA SER A 164 -7.73 1.90 -9.11
C SER A 164 -8.92 2.81 -9.43
N PRO A 165 -8.89 4.07 -8.96
CA PRO A 165 -9.88 5.08 -9.34
C PRO A 165 -9.88 5.30 -10.86
N PRO A 166 -11.04 5.62 -11.45
CA PRO A 166 -11.11 5.96 -12.87
C PRO A 166 -10.50 7.34 -13.10
N ILE A 167 -9.33 7.39 -13.76
CA ILE A 167 -8.60 8.64 -14.06
C ILE A 167 -8.22 8.81 -15.54
N GLU A 168 -8.60 7.87 -16.40
CA GLU A 168 -8.41 8.07 -17.85
C GLU A 168 -9.26 9.25 -18.30
N ASP A 169 -8.75 9.99 -19.27
CA ASP A 169 -9.38 11.17 -19.85
C ASP A 169 -9.68 12.32 -18.85
N SER A 170 -9.32 12.17 -17.56
CA SER A 170 -9.39 13.27 -16.59
C SER A 170 -8.16 14.18 -16.62
N GLY A 171 -7.06 13.71 -17.23
CA GLY A 171 -5.76 14.39 -17.21
C GLY A 171 -5.01 14.25 -15.89
N GLU A 172 -5.57 13.51 -14.92
CA GLU A 172 -4.93 13.24 -13.64
C GLU A 172 -3.80 12.22 -13.76
N ARG A 173 -2.81 12.35 -12.87
CA ARG A 173 -1.66 11.45 -12.77
C ARG A 173 -1.54 10.98 -11.34
N ARG A 174 -1.08 9.75 -11.15
CA ARG A 174 -0.89 9.15 -9.84
C ARG A 174 0.53 8.62 -9.70
N LEU A 175 1.08 8.74 -8.51
CA LEU A 175 2.31 8.07 -8.11
C LEU A 175 1.95 7.06 -7.03
N VAL A 176 2.16 5.77 -7.28
CA VAL A 176 1.71 4.69 -6.40
C VAL A 176 2.90 3.81 -6.04
N LEU A 177 3.05 3.57 -4.74
CA LEU A 177 3.97 2.58 -4.18
C LEU A 177 3.17 1.34 -3.80
N VAL A 178 3.65 0.17 -4.26
CA VAL A 178 3.09 -1.13 -3.91
C VAL A 178 4.19 -2.03 -3.36
N ILE A 179 3.92 -2.72 -2.26
CA ILE A 179 4.82 -3.72 -1.67
C ILE A 179 4.06 -5.02 -1.48
N ASP A 180 4.62 -6.11 -2.00
CA ASP A 180 4.10 -7.46 -1.88
C ASP A 180 5.16 -8.35 -1.19
N THR A 181 4.72 -9.48 -0.64
CA THR A 181 5.63 -10.59 -0.36
C THR A 181 6.25 -11.15 -1.66
N PRO A 182 7.37 -11.88 -1.58
CA PRO A 182 7.88 -12.67 -2.69
C PRO A 182 6.83 -13.68 -3.15
N ALA A 183 6.91 -14.12 -4.41
CA ALA A 183 6.02 -15.19 -4.85
C ALA A 183 6.21 -16.40 -3.95
N ARG A 184 5.11 -16.91 -3.37
CA ARG A 184 5.14 -18.16 -2.63
C ARG A 184 5.51 -19.27 -3.61
N HIS A 185 6.76 -19.74 -3.55
CA HIS A 185 7.10 -21.03 -4.14
C HIS A 185 6.25 -22.05 -3.39
N GLY A 186 5.30 -22.70 -4.09
CA GLY A 186 4.42 -23.68 -3.48
C GLY A 186 5.25 -24.65 -2.65
N ALA A 187 4.94 -24.73 -1.35
CA ALA A 187 5.33 -25.88 -0.56
C ALA A 187 4.65 -27.08 -1.22
N GLY A 188 5.44 -27.88 -1.94
CA GLY A 188 5.01 -29.18 -2.45
C GLY A 188 4.70 -30.15 -1.31
#